data_AF-A0A430FUA9-F1
#
_entry.id   AF-A0A430FUA9-F1
#
_cell.length_a   1.000
_cell.length_b   1.000
_cell.length_c   1.000
_cell.angle_alpha   90.00
_cell.angle_beta   90.00
_cell.angle_gamma   90.00
#
_symmetry.space_group_name_H-M   'P 1'
#
loop_
_entity.id
_entity.type
_entity.pdbx_description
1 polymer ?
#
loop_
_entity_poly.entity_id
_entity_poly.type
_entity_poly.pdbx_seq_one_letter_code
_entity_poly.pdbx_strand_id
1 'polypeptide(L)'
;MPREGRTWSDLDVAAMNYISQLREISGTPALRKMADETGIKFNRISDLLKQKNGTPTLQEFTSLCLLFGERPSRVLERVMRTVEQAGVQVEDMVSSEPDWLAMAAKHGDIDAEQEAYEELP
;
A
#
# COMPACT_ATOMS: atom_id res chain seq x y z
N MET A 1 17.65 -16.19 -15.24
CA MET A 1 17.31 -16.72 -13.91
C MET A 1 15.79 -16.75 -13.77
N PRO A 2 15.18 -17.81 -13.22
CA PRO A 2 13.77 -17.77 -12.81
C PRO A 2 13.60 -16.65 -11.78
N ARG A 3 12.62 -15.77 -11.97
CA ARG A 3 12.25 -14.82 -10.90
C ARG A 3 11.54 -15.62 -9.83
N GLU A 4 12.00 -15.54 -8.58
CA GLU A 4 11.26 -16.11 -7.45
C GLU A 4 9.83 -15.56 -7.48
N GLY A 5 8.85 -16.44 -7.26
CA GLY A 5 7.46 -16.03 -7.16
C GLY A 5 7.28 -15.07 -5.98
N ARG A 6 6.36 -14.11 -6.11
CA ARG A 6 6.05 -13.19 -5.00
C ARG A 6 5.66 -13.98 -3.75
N THR A 7 6.43 -13.79 -2.69
CA THR A 7 6.15 -14.31 -1.35
C THR A 7 5.12 -13.45 -0.65
N TRP A 8 4.28 -14.07 0.16
CA TRP A 8 3.31 -13.37 0.99
C TRP A 8 4.00 -12.84 2.25
N SER A 9 4.00 -11.52 2.42
CA SER A 9 4.39 -10.92 3.70
C SER A 9 3.23 -11.00 4.70
N ASP A 10 3.53 -10.81 5.98
CA ASP A 10 2.51 -10.72 7.02
C ASP A 10 1.50 -9.59 6.75
N LEU A 11 1.96 -8.50 6.13
CA LEU A 11 1.11 -7.39 5.70
C LEU A 11 0.15 -7.80 4.58
N ASP A 12 0.61 -8.57 3.58
CA ASP A 12 -0.24 -9.08 2.50
C ASP A 12 -1.33 -10.02 3.04
N VAL A 13 -0.93 -10.91 3.96
CA VAL A 13 -1.84 -11.86 4.61
C VAL A 13 -2.88 -11.11 5.42
N ALA A 14 -2.46 -10.15 6.24
CA ALA A 14 -3.36 -9.34 7.06
C ALA A 14 -4.32 -8.50 6.20
N ALA A 15 -3.85 -7.92 5.10
CA ALA A 15 -4.68 -7.17 4.16
C ALA A 15 -5.78 -8.06 3.55
N MET A 16 -5.43 -9.26 3.07
CA MET A 16 -6.41 -10.17 2.48
C MET A 16 -7.36 -10.81 3.50
N ASN A 17 -6.91 -11.01 4.74
CA ASN A 17 -7.79 -11.41 5.84
C ASN A 17 -8.82 -10.32 6.15
N TYR A 18 -8.40 -9.06 6.20
CA TYR A 18 -9.33 -7.94 6.42
C TYR A 18 -10.33 -7.78 5.26
N ILE A 19 -9.89 -7.92 4.02
CA ILE A 19 -10.79 -7.95 2.85
C ILE A 19 -11.80 -9.11 2.95
N SER A 20 -11.36 -10.28 3.44
CA SER A 20 -12.26 -11.42 3.66
C SER A 20 -13.31 -11.14 4.73
N GLN A 21 -12.94 -10.44 5.80
CA GLN A 21 -13.89 -9.99 6.84
C GLN A 21 -14.90 -8.98 6.27
N LEU A 22 -14.45 -7.99 5.49
CA LEU A 22 -15.34 -7.05 4.81
C LEU A 22 -16.35 -7.79 3.90
N ARG A 23 -15.88 -8.83 3.20
CA ARG A 23 -16.74 -9.69 2.39
C ARG A 23 -17.80 -10.41 3.21
N GLU A 24 -17.44 -10.96 4.38
CA GLU A 24 -18.39 -11.63 5.28
C GLU A 24 -19.44 -10.65 5.81
N ILE A 25 -19.03 -9.47 6.27
CA ILE A 25 -19.92 -8.40 6.76
C ILE A 25 -20.88 -7.94 5.66
N SER A 26 -20.41 -7.90 4.42
CA SER A 26 -21.19 -7.49 3.24
C SER A 26 -22.13 -8.57 2.70
N GLY A 27 -22.36 -9.66 3.44
CA GLY A 27 -23.28 -10.74 3.02
C GLY A 27 -22.65 -11.75 2.06
N THR A 28 -21.32 -11.83 2.02
CA THR A 28 -20.58 -12.91 1.34
C THR A 28 -20.81 -12.98 -0.18
N PRO A 29 -20.67 -11.86 -0.93
CA PRO A 29 -20.99 -11.82 -2.36
C PRO A 29 -20.27 -12.92 -3.16
N ALA A 30 -20.95 -13.40 -4.20
CA ALA A 30 -20.42 -14.42 -5.09
C ALA A 30 -19.17 -13.88 -5.83
N LEU A 31 -18.14 -14.71 -5.96
CA LEU A 31 -16.87 -14.29 -6.58
C LEU A 31 -17.03 -13.82 -8.04
N ARG A 32 -18.04 -14.33 -8.76
CA ARG A 32 -18.34 -13.84 -10.13
C ARG A 32 -18.81 -12.39 -10.11
N LYS A 33 -19.71 -12.05 -9.19
CA LYS A 33 -20.17 -10.67 -9.01
C LYS A 33 -18.99 -9.74 -8.68
N MET A 34 -18.11 -10.18 -7.79
CA MET A 34 -16.89 -9.42 -7.47
C MET A 34 -15.99 -9.22 -8.70
N ALA A 35 -15.88 -10.22 -9.57
CA ALA A 35 -15.11 -10.13 -10.80
C ALA A 35 -15.70 -9.11 -11.78
N ASP A 36 -17.02 -9.12 -11.94
CA ASP A 36 -17.73 -8.17 -12.80
C ASP A 36 -17.59 -6.73 -12.29
N GLU A 37 -17.62 -6.52 -10.97
CA GLU A 37 -17.55 -5.19 -10.35
C GLU A 37 -16.11 -4.64 -10.26
N THR A 38 -15.11 -5.49 -10.04
CA THR A 38 -13.71 -5.06 -9.87
C THR A 38 -12.88 -5.12 -11.15
N GLY A 39 -13.35 -5.84 -12.17
CA GLY A 39 -12.57 -6.19 -13.37
C GLY A 39 -11.46 -7.22 -13.12
N ILE A 40 -11.33 -7.74 -11.89
CA ILE A 40 -10.36 -8.79 -11.56
C ILE A 40 -10.95 -10.14 -11.99
N LYS A 41 -10.14 -10.99 -12.63
CA LYS A 41 -10.61 -12.33 -13.06
C LYS A 41 -11.11 -13.14 -11.86
N PHE A 42 -12.23 -13.86 -12.02
CA PHE A 42 -12.82 -14.75 -11.00
C PHE A 42 -11.79 -15.66 -10.31
N ASN A 43 -10.98 -16.39 -11.10
CA ASN A 43 -9.96 -17.29 -10.55
C ASN A 43 -8.93 -16.54 -9.70
N ARG A 44 -8.58 -15.32 -10.12
CA ARG A 44 -7.63 -14.48 -9.39
C ARG A 44 -8.22 -13.98 -8.08
N ILE A 45 -9.49 -13.61 -8.02
CA ILE A 45 -10.16 -13.26 -6.75
C ILE A 45 -10.18 -14.48 -5.81
N SER A 46 -10.52 -15.66 -6.33
CA SER A 46 -10.46 -16.91 -5.54
C SER A 46 -9.05 -17.16 -4.98
N ASP A 47 -8.02 -16.97 -5.81
CA ASP A 47 -6.63 -17.18 -5.40
C ASP A 47 -6.19 -16.16 -4.33
N LEU A 48 -6.54 -14.88 -4.50
CA LEU A 48 -6.25 -13.83 -3.52
C LEU A 48 -6.89 -14.12 -2.16
N LEU A 49 -8.18 -14.47 -2.13
CA LEU A 49 -8.90 -14.80 -0.89
C LEU A 49 -8.39 -16.09 -0.23
N LYS A 50 -7.73 -16.96 -1.00
CA LYS A 50 -7.09 -18.20 -0.50
C LYS A 50 -5.58 -18.06 -0.29
N GLN A 51 -5.03 -16.87 -0.52
CA GLN A 51 -3.60 -16.56 -0.42
C GLN A 51 -2.72 -17.46 -1.31
N LYS A 52 -3.16 -17.70 -2.55
CA LYS A 52 -2.46 -18.52 -3.55
C LYS A 52 -1.96 -17.71 -4.73
N ASN A 53 -0.95 -18.23 -5.42
CA ASN A 53 -0.46 -17.74 -6.71
C ASN A 53 -0.03 -16.26 -6.70
N GLY A 54 0.63 -15.84 -5.61
CA GLY A 54 1.24 -14.51 -5.45
C GLY A 54 0.32 -13.45 -4.83
N THR A 55 0.95 -12.46 -4.21
CA THR A 55 0.32 -11.36 -3.47
C THR A 55 -0.51 -10.43 -4.35
N PRO A 56 -1.47 -9.69 -3.77
CA PRO A 56 -2.23 -8.69 -4.51
C PRO A 56 -1.30 -7.60 -5.09
N THR A 57 -1.57 -7.21 -6.33
CA THR A 57 -1.07 -5.94 -6.87
C THR A 57 -1.77 -4.77 -6.18
N LEU A 58 -1.20 -3.57 -6.27
CA LEU A 58 -1.84 -2.36 -5.76
C LEU A 58 -3.23 -2.14 -6.41
N GLN A 59 -3.38 -2.43 -7.70
CA GLN A 59 -4.67 -2.34 -8.38
C GLN A 59 -5.69 -3.34 -7.81
N GLU A 60 -5.29 -4.60 -7.60
CA GLU A 60 -6.18 -5.62 -7.03
C GLU A 60 -6.61 -5.24 -5.61
N PHE A 61 -5.67 -4.80 -4.77
CA PHE A 61 -5.95 -4.34 -3.41
C PHE A 61 -6.91 -3.15 -3.41
N THR A 62 -6.62 -2.11 -4.19
CA THR A 62 -7.45 -0.90 -4.25
C THR A 62 -8.85 -1.19 -4.78
N SER A 63 -8.98 -1.96 -5.86
CA SER A 63 -10.28 -2.38 -6.40
C SER A 63 -11.11 -3.16 -5.37
N LEU A 64 -10.50 -4.08 -4.63
CA LEU A 64 -11.20 -4.85 -3.58
C LEU A 64 -11.62 -3.98 -2.39
N CYS A 65 -10.80 -3.00 -1.99
CA CYS A 65 -11.20 -2.03 -0.96
C CYS A 65 -12.43 -1.24 -1.40
N LEU A 66 -12.39 -0.68 -2.61
CA LEU A 66 -13.45 0.15 -3.17
C LEU A 66 -14.74 -0.64 -3.39
N LEU A 67 -14.65 -1.91 -3.78
CA LEU A 67 -15.78 -2.83 -3.89
C LEU A 67 -16.61 -2.89 -2.60
N PHE A 68 -15.92 -2.87 -1.44
CA PHE A 68 -16.56 -2.91 -0.12
C PHE A 68 -16.80 -1.52 0.48
N GLY A 69 -16.66 -0.46 -0.32
CA GLY A 69 -16.88 0.93 0.11
C GLY A 69 -15.78 1.48 1.02
N GLU A 70 -14.63 0.80 1.11
CA GLU A 70 -13.53 1.20 1.98
C GLU A 70 -12.46 1.99 1.22
N ARG A 71 -11.90 3.00 1.89
CA ARG A 71 -10.79 3.79 1.33
C ARG A 71 -9.48 3.01 1.52
N PRO A 72 -8.71 2.73 0.45
CA PRO A 72 -7.50 1.89 0.53
C PRO A 72 -6.46 2.36 1.56
N SER A 73 -6.27 3.67 1.73
CA SER A 73 -5.33 4.20 2.71
C SER A 73 -5.71 3.85 4.16
N ARG A 74 -7.00 3.95 4.50
CA ARG A 74 -7.51 3.59 5.83
C ARG A 74 -7.40 2.09 6.09
N VAL A 75 -7.64 1.29 5.05
CA VAL A 75 -7.45 -0.16 5.13
C VAL A 75 -5.98 -0.47 5.43
N LEU A 76 -5.05 0.15 4.70
CA LEU A 76 -3.62 -0.07 4.88
C LEU A 76 -3.15 0.33 6.29
N GLU A 77 -3.51 1.52 6.76
CA GLU A 77 -3.22 2.00 8.13
C GLU A 77 -3.72 1.02 9.20
N ARG A 78 -4.95 0.52 9.05
CA ARG A 78 -5.55 -0.44 9.98
C ARG A 78 -4.82 -1.79 9.97
N VAL A 79 -4.46 -2.27 8.78
CA VAL A 79 -3.76 -3.54 8.61
C VAL A 79 -2.35 -3.45 9.19
N MET A 80 -1.61 -2.37 8.90
CA MET A 80 -0.29 -2.10 9.49
C MET A 80 -0.35 -2.11 11.02
N ARG A 81 -1.30 -1.39 11.62
CA ARG A 81 -1.50 -1.39 13.08
C ARG A 81 -1.80 -2.78 13.64
N THR A 82 -2.54 -3.61 12.90
CA THR A 82 -2.86 -4.99 13.32
C THR A 82 -1.63 -5.88 13.31
N VAL A 83 -0.78 -5.73 12.31
CA VAL A 83 0.49 -6.46 12.15
C VAL A 83 1.48 -6.04 13.24
N GLU A 84 1.59 -4.74 13.52
CA GLU A 84 2.38 -4.21 14.64
C GLU A 84 1.92 -4.75 16.00
N GLN A 85 0.60 -4.80 16.23
CA GLN A 85 0.02 -5.37 17.45
C GLN A 85 0.29 -6.87 17.60
N ALA A 86 0.48 -7.58 16.48
CA ALA A 86 0.90 -8.98 16.48
C ALA A 86 2.41 -9.17 16.68
N GLY A 87 3.17 -8.08 16.88
CA GLY A 87 4.61 -8.10 17.14
C GLY A 87 5.49 -8.10 15.89
N VAL A 88 4.90 -7.93 14.70
CA VAL A 88 5.65 -7.82 13.44
C VAL A 88 6.01 -6.36 13.21
N GLN A 89 7.30 -6.07 13.07
CA GLN A 89 7.78 -4.72 12.81
C GLN A 89 7.50 -4.34 11.35
N VAL A 90 6.70 -3.30 11.15
CA VAL A 90 6.58 -2.62 9.86
C VAL A 90 7.61 -1.50 9.89
N GLU A 91 8.77 -1.68 9.25
CA GLU A 91 9.83 -0.68 9.27
C GLU A 91 9.42 0.55 8.44
N ASP A 92 9.25 1.70 9.11
CA ASP A 92 9.20 2.98 8.43
C ASP A 92 10.60 3.31 7.88
N MET A 93 10.75 3.29 6.54
CA MET A 93 11.99 3.68 5.86
C MET A 93 12.37 5.18 6.06
N VAL A 94 11.57 5.94 6.82
CA VAL A 94 11.70 7.39 7.03
C VAL A 94 12.45 7.73 8.33
N SER A 95 12.93 6.74 9.08
CA SER A 95 13.58 6.97 10.39
C SER A 95 14.90 7.78 10.32
N SER A 96 15.50 7.92 9.15
CA SER A 96 16.59 8.86 8.91
C SER A 96 16.15 9.89 7.88
N GLU A 97 16.00 11.16 8.28
CA GLU A 97 15.86 12.25 7.30
C GLU A 97 16.92 12.07 6.21
N PRO A 98 16.51 11.84 4.95
CA PRO A 98 17.48 11.71 3.90
C PRO A 98 18.14 13.08 3.74
N ASP A 99 19.46 13.15 3.83
CA ASP A 99 20.27 14.38 3.67
C ASP A 99 19.91 15.15 2.37
N TRP A 100 19.41 14.44 1.34
CA TRP A 100 18.92 15.03 0.10
C TRP A 100 17.63 15.87 0.26
N LEU A 101 16.77 15.57 1.24
CA LEU A 101 15.56 16.36 1.53
C LEU A 101 15.95 17.71 2.15
N ALA A 102 16.96 17.72 3.03
CA ALA A 102 17.54 18.92 3.61
C ALA A 102 18.29 19.76 2.56
N MET A 103 19.03 19.11 1.65
CA MET A 103 19.67 19.78 0.50
C MET A 103 18.63 20.41 -0.46
N ALA A 104 17.51 19.73 -0.72
CA ALA A 104 16.43 20.25 -1.56
C ALA A 104 15.72 21.45 -0.92
N ALA A 105 15.55 21.44 0.40
CA ALA A 105 14.96 22.57 1.15
C ALA A 105 15.88 23.81 1.15
N LYS A 106 17.21 23.63 1.10
CA LYS A 106 18.18 24.74 1.05
C LYS A 106 18.24 25.46 -0.31
N HIS A 107 17.86 24.81 -1.40
CA HIS A 107 17.87 25.43 -2.74
C HIS A 107 16.68 26.38 -3.01
N GLY A 108 15.89 26.73 -1.99
CA GLY A 108 14.81 27.71 -2.06
C GLY A 108 15.08 29.03 -1.35
N ASP A 109 16.27 29.23 -0.78
CA ASP A 109 16.66 30.48 -0.11
C ASP A 109 17.26 31.47 -1.14
N ILE A 110 16.37 31.98 -1.99
CA ILE A 110 16.69 32.87 -3.12
C ILE A 110 17.23 34.22 -2.65
N ASP A 111 16.96 34.59 -1.39
CA ASP A 111 17.38 35.85 -0.77
C ASP A 111 18.89 35.84 -0.49
N ALA A 112 19.44 34.70 -0.04
CA ALA A 112 20.88 34.53 0.19
C ALA A 112 21.71 34.50 -1.10
N GLU A 113 21.12 34.06 -2.23
CA GLU A 113 21.80 34.11 -3.53
C GLU A 113 21.82 35.53 -4.12
N GLN A 114 20.82 36.37 -3.86
CA GLN A 114 20.80 37.77 -4.35
C GLN A 114 21.79 38.67 -3.62
N GLU A 115 21.98 38.50 -2.31
CA GLU A 115 22.92 39.30 -1.51
C GLU A 115 24.39 39.09 -1.96
N ALA A 116 24.73 37.88 -2.43
CA ALA A 116 26.05 37.57 -2.99
C ALA A 116 26.36 38.23 -4.35
N TYR A 117 25.33 38.67 -5.10
CA TYR A 117 25.52 39.42 -6.35
C TYR A 117 25.58 40.94 -6.13
N GLU A 118 25.08 41.46 -5.01
CA GLU A 118 25.12 42.89 -4.67
C GLU A 118 26.47 43.35 -4.08
N GLU A 119 27.31 42.42 -3.59
CA GLU A 119 28.64 42.72 -3.03
C GLU A 119 29.81 42.54 -4.02
N LEU A 120 29.55 42.22 -5.29
CA LEU A 120 30.58 42.23 -6.33
C LEU A 120 30.84 43.68 -6.79
N PRO A 121 32.08 44.21 -6.65
CA PRO A 121 32.41 45.59 -7.02
C PRO A 121 32.40 45.86 -8.52
#